data_AF-A0AA97LEI2-F1
#
_entry.id   AF-A0AA97LEI2-F1
#
_cell.length_a   1.000
_cell.length_b   1.000
_cell.length_c   1.000
_cell.angle_alpha   90.00
_cell.angle_beta   90.00
_cell.angle_gamma   90.00
#
_symmetry.space_group_name_H-M   'P 1'
#
loop_
_entity.id
_entity.type
_entity.pdbx_description
1 polymer ?
#
loop_
_entity_poly.entity_id
_entity_poly.type
_entity_poly.pdbx_seq_one_letter_code
_entity_poly.pdbx_strand_id
1 'polypeptide(L)'
;MEAMPCHERRAGPEAAAAAAAAGGAGGGRQLRFAEREGESSPSASASPGSSQGSGGCSCAASNGGPCAEAPPAPLGAQLKLLPMNDQIRELQTIIRDRTASRGDFVFSADRLIRLVVEEGLNQLPYTECTVTTPTGYKYEGVKFEKGNCGVSIMRSGEAMEQGLRDCCRSIRIGKILIQSDEETQRAKVYYAKFPPDIYRRKVLLMYPILSTGNTVIEAVKVLIEHGVQPSVIILLSLFSTPHGAKSIIQEFPDITILTTEVHPVAPTHFGQKYFGTD
;
A
#
# COMPACT_ATOMS: atom_id res chain seq x y z
N MET A 1 42.57 -59.02 10.80
CA MET A 1 41.84 -57.77 10.50
C MET A 1 41.02 -58.03 9.25
N GLU A 2 40.02 -58.92 9.22
CA GLU A 2 38.74 -58.96 9.99
C GLU A 2 38.07 -57.58 10.02
N ALA A 3 36.81 -57.35 9.58
CA ALA A 3 35.77 -58.23 9.04
C ALA A 3 34.71 -57.39 8.27
N MET A 4 33.79 -58.12 7.64
CA MET A 4 32.65 -57.82 6.76
C MET A 4 31.48 -56.95 7.37
N PRO A 5 30.40 -56.65 6.60
CA PRO A 5 29.54 -55.44 6.63
C PRO A 5 28.08 -55.67 7.09
N CYS A 6 27.22 -54.63 7.00
CA CYS A 6 25.74 -54.70 6.96
C CYS A 6 25.23 -53.57 6.03
N HIS A 7 24.57 -53.76 4.87
CA HIS A 7 23.21 -54.28 4.61
C HIS A 7 22.16 -53.64 5.56
N GLU A 8 21.08 -52.99 5.11
CA GLU A 8 20.02 -53.53 4.24
C GLU A 8 19.35 -52.53 3.28
N ARG A 9 18.77 -53.11 2.22
CA ARG A 9 17.86 -52.53 1.21
C ARG A 9 16.40 -52.73 1.63
N ARG A 10 15.50 -51.85 1.16
CA ARG A 10 14.17 -52.13 0.53
C ARG A 10 13.54 -50.77 0.13
N ALA A 11 13.26 -50.47 -1.15
CA ALA A 11 12.13 -50.91 -1.99
C ALA A 11 10.76 -50.72 -1.28
N GLY A 12 9.76 -49.98 -1.77
CA GLY A 12 9.49 -49.34 -3.07
C GLY A 12 8.31 -48.34 -2.95
N PRO A 13 7.69 -47.94 -4.08
CA PRO A 13 6.73 -46.83 -4.18
C PRO A 13 5.25 -47.29 -4.16
N GLU A 14 4.31 -46.45 -3.72
CA GLU A 14 2.90 -46.46 -4.19
C GLU A 14 2.11 -45.25 -3.65
N ALA A 15 1.52 -44.46 -4.55
CA ALA A 15 0.07 -44.26 -4.75
C ALA A 15 -0.62 -43.35 -3.70
N ALA A 16 -1.02 -42.12 -4.05
CA ALA A 16 -2.20 -41.76 -4.86
C ALA A 16 -3.56 -42.05 -4.18
N ALA A 17 -4.25 -40.95 -3.90
CA ALA A 17 -5.70 -40.73 -4.05
C ALA A 17 -6.72 -41.46 -3.14
N ALA A 18 -7.49 -40.59 -2.45
CA ALA A 18 -8.96 -40.53 -2.44
C ALA A 18 -9.80 -41.43 -1.50
N ALA A 19 -10.62 -40.69 -0.73
CA ALA A 19 -12.07 -40.87 -0.51
C ALA A 19 -12.58 -41.57 0.77
N ALA A 20 -13.41 -40.78 1.47
CA ALA A 20 -14.78 -41.10 1.92
C ALA A 20 -15.07 -41.22 3.43
N ALA A 21 -15.88 -40.23 3.87
CA ALA A 21 -17.15 -40.38 4.58
C ALA A 21 -17.19 -40.73 6.08
N ALA A 22 -17.57 -39.73 6.89
CA ALA A 22 -18.63 -39.71 7.93
C ALA A 22 -18.55 -38.31 8.59
N GLY A 23 -19.59 -37.52 8.88
CA GLY A 23 -21.00 -37.77 9.15
C GLY A 23 -21.36 -36.89 10.38
N GLY A 24 -22.48 -36.16 10.32
CA GLY A 24 -23.06 -35.42 11.47
C GLY A 24 -22.82 -33.91 11.44
N ALA A 25 -23.76 -33.09 10.98
CA ALA A 25 -24.96 -32.63 11.69
C ALA A 25 -24.69 -31.57 12.78
N GLY A 26 -25.26 -30.38 12.60
CA GLY A 26 -25.61 -29.51 13.73
C GLY A 26 -25.35 -28.02 13.55
N GLY A 27 -26.44 -27.25 13.45
CA GLY A 27 -26.51 -25.93 14.11
C GLY A 27 -26.28 -24.72 13.23
N GLY A 28 -27.34 -24.24 12.60
CA GLY A 28 -27.36 -22.93 11.97
C GLY A 28 -27.26 -21.76 12.96
N ARG A 29 -26.81 -20.61 12.46
CA ARG A 29 -27.29 -19.31 12.92
C ARG A 29 -27.20 -18.30 11.78
N GLN A 30 -28.36 -18.12 11.15
CA GLN A 30 -28.66 -17.04 10.22
C GLN A 30 -28.74 -15.74 11.04
N LEU A 31 -27.84 -14.79 10.79
CA LEU A 31 -27.96 -13.44 11.33
C LEU A 31 -28.99 -12.68 10.47
N ARG A 32 -30.15 -12.42 11.06
CA ARG A 32 -31.26 -11.66 10.49
C ARG A 32 -30.87 -10.19 10.37
N PHE A 33 -31.09 -9.63 9.18
CA PHE A 33 -31.23 -8.20 8.96
C PHE A 33 -32.53 -7.72 9.61
N ALA A 34 -32.46 -6.62 10.35
CA ALA A 34 -33.63 -5.91 10.88
C ALA A 34 -33.81 -4.64 10.05
N GLU A 35 -34.78 -4.67 9.15
CA GLU A 35 -35.40 -3.50 8.55
C GLU A 35 -36.31 -2.83 9.60
N ARG A 36 -36.22 -1.50 9.71
CA ARG A 36 -37.28 -0.66 10.27
C ARG A 36 -37.52 0.50 9.31
N GLU A 37 -38.67 0.44 8.65
CA GLU A 37 -39.35 1.60 8.10
C GLU A 37 -40.20 2.27 9.17
N GLY A 38 -40.45 3.57 9.02
CA GLY A 38 -41.64 4.21 9.58
C GLY A 38 -41.47 5.65 10.08
N GLU A 39 -41.94 6.58 9.23
CA GLU A 39 -42.65 7.84 9.59
C GLU A 39 -41.83 9.02 10.17
N SER A 40 -42.21 10.28 10.03
CA SER A 40 -42.89 11.12 9.02
C SER A 40 -42.70 12.58 9.53
N SER A 41 -42.60 13.55 8.62
CA SER A 41 -42.34 14.99 8.86
C SER A 41 -43.50 15.71 9.62
N PRO A 42 -43.45 17.00 10.07
CA PRO A 42 -43.31 18.16 9.16
C PRO A 42 -42.75 19.52 9.70
N SER A 43 -42.38 20.37 8.73
CA SER A 43 -42.66 21.83 8.59
C SER A 43 -41.79 22.95 9.21
N ALA A 44 -41.61 23.96 8.33
CA ALA A 44 -41.45 25.42 8.53
C ALA A 44 -40.10 25.94 9.05
N SER A 45 -39.51 27.05 8.57
CA SER A 45 -39.99 28.19 7.77
C SER A 45 -38.82 28.91 7.06
N ALA A 46 -39.14 29.69 6.04
CA ALA A 46 -38.23 30.51 5.25
C ALA A 46 -38.34 32.01 5.59
N SER A 47 -37.20 32.71 5.51
CA SER A 47 -36.98 34.13 5.13
C SER A 47 -37.37 35.26 6.13
N PRO A 48 -36.95 36.54 5.95
CA PRO A 48 -35.80 37.13 5.24
C PRO A 48 -35.07 38.28 6.02
N GLY A 49 -33.98 38.84 5.47
CA GLY A 49 -33.44 40.18 5.81
C GLY A 49 -32.09 40.44 5.12
N SER A 50 -32.06 41.18 3.99
CA SER A 50 -31.67 42.62 3.89
C SER A 50 -30.26 42.91 4.43
N SER A 51 -29.35 43.65 3.81
CA SER A 51 -29.28 44.45 2.59
C SER A 51 -27.90 45.13 2.63
N GLN A 52 -27.28 45.30 1.45
CA GLN A 52 -26.35 46.38 1.09
C GLN A 52 -25.06 46.57 1.90
N GLY A 53 -23.94 46.41 1.19
CA GLY A 53 -22.60 46.87 1.56
C GLY A 53 -21.74 47.00 0.31
N SER A 54 -22.06 47.99 -0.51
CA SER A 54 -21.28 48.41 -1.68
C SER A 54 -19.91 48.93 -1.24
N GLY A 55 -18.85 48.25 -1.66
CA GLY A 55 -17.46 48.72 -1.54
C GLY A 55 -16.70 48.32 -2.79
N GLY A 56 -16.79 49.13 -3.83
CA GLY A 56 -15.95 48.99 -5.01
C GLY A 56 -14.50 49.32 -4.67
N CYS A 57 -13.58 48.48 -5.14
CA CYS A 57 -12.20 48.89 -5.36
C CYS A 57 -11.81 48.46 -6.78
N SER A 58 -11.51 49.47 -7.59
CA SER A 58 -11.14 49.39 -8.99
C SER A 58 -9.66 49.04 -9.17
N CYS A 59 -9.37 48.52 -10.37
CA CYS A 59 -8.09 48.45 -11.10
C CYS A 59 -6.98 47.53 -10.50
N ALA A 60 -6.19 46.79 -11.27
CA ALA A 60 -5.88 46.85 -12.69
C ALA A 60 -5.55 45.46 -13.25
N ALA A 61 -5.88 45.24 -14.51
CA ALA A 61 -5.41 44.10 -15.29
C ALA A 61 -3.91 44.23 -15.57
N SER A 62 -3.13 43.19 -15.27
CA SER A 62 -1.84 42.98 -15.92
C SER A 62 -1.54 41.48 -16.07
N ASN A 63 -1.45 41.09 -17.34
CA ASN A 63 -0.75 39.98 -17.98
C ASN A 63 -0.53 38.65 -17.24
N GLY A 64 -1.10 37.61 -17.84
CA GLY A 64 -0.86 36.21 -17.51
C GLY A 64 0.56 35.74 -17.79
N GLY A 65 1.15 35.14 -16.77
CA GLY A 65 2.14 34.07 -16.86
C GLY A 65 1.58 32.84 -16.12
N PRO A 66 2.05 31.62 -16.41
CA PRO A 66 1.55 30.43 -15.73
C PRO A 66 1.86 30.56 -14.24
N CYS A 67 0.82 30.50 -13.41
CA CYS A 67 0.94 30.39 -11.96
C CYS A 67 1.83 29.17 -11.65
N ALA A 68 3.08 29.41 -11.30
CA ALA A 68 3.89 28.42 -10.60
C ALA A 68 3.18 28.17 -9.27
N GLU A 69 2.53 27.00 -9.19
CA GLU A 69 1.81 26.52 -8.03
C GLU A 69 2.75 26.58 -6.82
N ALA A 70 2.35 27.32 -5.78
CA ALA A 70 3.13 27.46 -4.56
C ALA A 70 3.46 26.07 -4.00
N PRO A 71 4.66 25.85 -3.42
CA PRO A 71 4.99 24.56 -2.83
C PRO A 71 3.92 24.20 -1.79
N PRO A 72 3.37 22.97 -1.83
CA PRO A 72 2.32 22.58 -0.89
C PRO A 72 2.84 22.73 0.54
N ALA A 73 2.01 23.29 1.42
CA ALA A 73 2.30 23.40 2.85
C ALA A 73 2.87 22.08 3.39
N PRO A 74 3.87 22.11 4.29
CA PRO A 74 4.60 20.91 4.68
C PRO A 74 3.60 19.85 5.17
N LEU A 75 3.47 18.76 4.41
CA LEU A 75 2.58 17.64 4.71
C LEU A 75 3.13 16.81 5.89
N GLY A 76 3.27 17.41 7.07
CA GLY A 76 3.58 16.76 8.35
C GLY A 76 4.87 15.92 8.40
N ALA A 77 5.14 15.33 9.58
CA ALA A 77 6.26 14.38 9.78
C ALA A 77 5.95 12.97 9.24
N GLN A 78 4.71 12.73 8.81
CA GLN A 78 4.20 11.43 8.36
C GLN A 78 4.52 11.13 6.89
N LEU A 79 4.65 12.17 6.06
CA LEU A 79 5.03 12.03 4.67
C LEU A 79 6.55 12.07 4.53
N LYS A 80 7.13 10.92 4.24
CA LYS A 80 8.55 10.74 3.96
C LYS A 80 8.77 10.70 2.46
N LEU A 81 9.64 11.60 2.00
CA LEU A 81 10.10 11.63 0.62
C LEU A 81 11.45 10.95 0.52
N LEU A 82 11.58 10.09 -0.49
CA LEU A 82 12.87 9.51 -0.81
C LEU A 82 13.82 10.61 -1.31
N PRO A 83 15.11 10.64 -0.90
CA PRO A 83 16.04 11.68 -1.34
C PRO A 83 16.15 11.71 -2.87
N MET A 84 15.82 12.85 -3.46
CA MET A 84 15.79 13.00 -4.92
C MET A 84 17.21 13.10 -5.48
N ASN A 85 17.54 12.21 -6.42
CA ASN A 85 18.77 12.26 -7.21
C ASN A 85 18.44 12.16 -8.71
N ASP A 86 19.41 12.43 -9.58
CA ASP A 86 19.19 12.43 -11.02
C ASP A 86 18.81 11.04 -11.56
N GLN A 87 19.24 9.97 -10.89
CA GLN A 87 18.85 8.59 -11.21
C GLN A 87 17.34 8.38 -10.99
N ILE A 88 16.79 8.80 -9.85
CA ILE A 88 15.34 8.71 -9.58
C ILE A 88 14.56 9.55 -10.59
N ARG A 89 15.07 10.74 -10.92
CA ARG A 89 14.46 11.62 -11.92
C ARG A 89 14.41 10.97 -13.31
N GLU A 90 15.47 10.31 -13.73
CA GLU A 90 15.52 9.55 -14.99
C GLU A 90 14.45 8.45 -14.99
N LEU A 91 14.39 7.63 -13.93
CA LEU A 91 13.41 6.56 -13.81
C LEU A 91 11.97 7.09 -13.87
N GLN A 92 11.68 8.18 -13.14
CA GLN A 92 10.37 8.84 -13.19
C GLN A 92 10.07 9.40 -14.58
N THR A 93 11.07 9.91 -15.30
CA THR A 93 10.92 10.43 -16.66
C THR A 93 10.51 9.32 -17.62
N ILE A 94 11.18 8.15 -17.57
CA ILE A 94 10.85 6.99 -18.43
C ILE A 94 9.44 6.46 -18.11
N ILE A 95 9.09 6.38 -16.82
CA ILE A 95 7.74 5.93 -16.40
C ILE A 95 6.65 6.88 -16.89
N ARG A 96 6.93 8.19 -16.95
CA ARG A 96 5.97 9.20 -17.42
C ARG A 96 5.92 9.34 -18.94
N ASP A 97 6.95 8.86 -19.64
CA ASP A 97 7.03 8.99 -21.10
C ASP A 97 6.01 8.08 -21.80
N ARG A 98 5.20 8.71 -22.65
CA ARG A 98 4.23 8.04 -23.51
C ARG A 98 4.93 7.20 -24.58
N THR A 99 6.11 7.61 -25.04
CA THR A 99 6.83 6.94 -26.14
C THR A 99 7.69 5.76 -25.67
N ALA A 100 7.98 5.67 -24.37
CA ALA A 100 8.75 4.58 -23.79
C ALA A 100 8.09 3.22 -24.05
N SER A 101 8.91 2.24 -24.43
CA SER A 101 8.47 0.87 -24.63
C SER A 101 7.99 0.25 -23.32
N ARG A 102 7.16 -0.79 -23.39
CA ARG A 102 6.73 -1.52 -22.19
C ARG A 102 7.93 -2.12 -21.43
N GLY A 103 8.94 -2.60 -22.16
CA GLY A 103 10.15 -3.17 -21.56
C GLY A 103 10.90 -2.15 -20.70
N ASP A 104 11.15 -0.95 -21.25
CA ASP A 104 11.84 0.13 -20.54
C ASP A 104 11.01 0.66 -19.37
N PHE A 105 9.68 0.71 -19.54
CA PHE A 105 8.76 1.09 -18.47
C PHE A 105 8.83 0.13 -17.28
N VAL A 106 8.69 -1.19 -17.52
CA VAL A 106 8.73 -2.20 -16.45
C VAL A 106 10.11 -2.21 -15.80
N PHE A 107 11.18 -2.18 -16.59
CA PHE A 107 12.55 -2.11 -16.06
C PHE A 107 12.76 -0.90 -15.15
N SER A 108 12.29 0.28 -15.57
CA SER A 108 12.44 1.51 -14.79
C SER A 108 11.55 1.51 -13.54
N ALA A 109 10.32 1.00 -13.66
CA ALA A 109 9.39 0.83 -12.55
C ALA A 109 9.97 -0.12 -11.49
N ASP A 110 10.49 -1.28 -11.87
CA ASP A 110 11.08 -2.25 -10.95
C ASP A 110 12.29 -1.67 -10.20
N ARG A 111 13.15 -0.92 -10.91
CA ARG A 111 14.26 -0.20 -10.28
C ARG A 111 13.78 0.83 -9.27
N LEU A 112 12.75 1.60 -9.60
CA LEU A 112 12.19 2.60 -8.69
C LEU A 112 11.51 1.96 -7.47
N ILE A 113 10.77 0.86 -7.68
CA ILE A 113 10.16 0.04 -6.63
C ILE A 113 11.22 -0.45 -5.67
N ARG A 114 12.35 -0.97 -6.17
CA ARG A 114 13.44 -1.46 -5.32
C ARG A 114 13.92 -0.37 -4.36
N LEU A 115 14.13 0.85 -4.84
CA LEU A 115 14.58 1.97 -4.01
C LEU A 115 13.57 2.30 -2.91
N VAL A 116 12.28 2.36 -3.24
CA VAL A 116 11.22 2.64 -2.26
C VAL A 116 11.07 1.53 -1.24
N VAL A 117 11.20 0.27 -1.67
CA VAL A 117 11.10 -0.89 -0.77
C VAL A 117 12.27 -0.90 0.21
N GLU A 118 13.51 -0.69 -0.24
CA GLU A 118 14.67 -0.61 0.65
C GLU A 118 14.51 0.50 1.69
N GLU A 119 14.05 1.67 1.25
CA GLU A 119 13.79 2.77 2.18
C GLU A 119 12.61 2.47 3.12
N GLY A 120 11.60 1.73 2.66
CA GLY A 120 10.50 1.24 3.49
C GLY A 120 10.97 0.25 4.57
N LEU A 121 11.96 -0.58 4.26
CA LEU A 121 12.56 -1.52 5.20
C LEU A 121 13.41 -0.80 6.26
N ASN A 122 14.06 0.33 5.91
CA ASN A 122 14.80 1.15 6.86
C ASN A 122 13.92 1.74 7.98
N GLN A 123 12.61 1.85 7.75
CA GLN A 123 11.65 2.34 8.74
C GLN A 123 11.20 1.25 9.74
N LEU A 124 11.67 0.02 9.59
CA LEU A 124 11.34 -1.09 10.47
C LEU A 124 12.26 -1.13 11.70
N PRO A 125 11.77 -1.61 12.85
CA PRO A 125 12.57 -1.68 14.07
C PRO A 125 13.74 -2.67 13.91
N TYR A 126 14.85 -2.33 14.55
CA TYR A 126 16.06 -3.14 14.62
C TYR A 126 16.59 -3.21 16.05
N THR A 127 17.43 -4.21 16.29
CA THR A 127 18.14 -4.45 17.54
C THR A 127 19.64 -4.39 17.29
N GLU A 128 20.39 -3.80 18.20
CA GLU A 128 21.85 -3.81 18.14
C GLU A 128 22.38 -5.22 18.41
N CYS A 129 23.43 -5.61 17.69
CA CYS A 129 24.07 -6.90 17.88
C CYS A 129 25.56 -6.80 17.59
N THR A 130 26.35 -7.58 18.33
CA THR A 130 27.78 -7.72 18.07
C THR A 130 28.04 -9.06 17.41
N VAL A 131 28.74 -9.05 16.28
CA VAL A 131 29.17 -10.26 15.58
C VAL A 131 30.69 -10.36 15.61
N THR A 132 31.22 -11.59 15.58
CA THR A 132 32.67 -11.80 15.44
C THR A 132 32.96 -12.03 13.96
N THR A 133 33.83 -11.20 13.38
CA THR A 133 34.23 -11.31 11.98
C THR A 133 35.11 -12.55 11.76
N PRO A 134 35.27 -13.02 10.51
CA PRO A 134 36.23 -14.10 10.21
C PRO A 134 37.67 -13.79 10.63
N THR A 135 38.01 -12.51 10.81
CA THR A 135 39.31 -12.04 11.29
C THR A 135 39.42 -12.01 12.83
N GLY A 136 38.37 -12.41 13.56
CA GLY A 136 38.33 -12.43 15.03
C GLY A 136 37.98 -11.08 15.68
N TYR A 137 37.70 -10.04 14.89
CA TYR A 137 37.34 -8.72 15.40
C TYR A 137 35.84 -8.66 15.78
N LYS A 138 35.49 -7.91 16.82
CA LYS A 138 34.09 -7.67 17.19
C LYS A 138 33.54 -6.50 16.37
N TYR A 139 32.51 -6.75 15.57
CA TYR A 139 31.80 -5.73 14.81
C TYR A 139 30.45 -5.44 15.46
N GLU A 140 30.20 -4.16 15.74
CA GLU A 140 28.94 -3.65 16.23
C GLU A 140 28.04 -3.33 15.03
N GLY A 141 26.92 -4.05 14.93
CA GLY A 141 25.97 -3.91 13.84
C GLY A 141 24.53 -3.95 14.34
N VAL A 142 23.62 -4.08 13.39
CA VAL A 142 22.17 -4.10 13.66
C VAL A 142 21.51 -5.32 13.02
N LYS A 143 20.42 -5.75 13.63
CA LYS A 143 19.58 -6.85 13.15
C LYS A 143 18.12 -6.43 13.19
N PHE A 144 17.47 -6.44 12.03
CA PHE A 144 16.04 -6.16 11.92
C PHE A 144 15.20 -7.16 12.71
N GLU A 145 14.14 -6.65 13.33
CA GLU A 145 13.19 -7.49 14.05
C GLU A 145 12.37 -8.36 13.09
N LYS A 146 12.05 -9.56 13.55
CA LYS A 146 11.14 -10.47 12.83
C LYS A 146 9.70 -10.04 13.11
N GLY A 147 8.81 -10.29 12.15
CA GLY A 147 7.39 -10.00 12.34
C GLY A 147 6.81 -9.07 11.28
N ASN A 148 7.54 -8.72 10.24
CA ASN A 148 7.02 -7.83 9.20
C ASN A 148 6.19 -8.62 8.16
N CYS A 149 5.21 -7.97 7.54
CA CYS A 149 4.50 -8.49 6.38
C CYS A 149 4.22 -7.39 5.36
N GLY A 150 4.15 -7.77 4.09
CA GLY A 150 3.65 -6.92 3.03
C GLY A 150 2.15 -7.11 2.86
N VAL A 151 1.44 -6.06 2.47
CA VAL A 151 0.05 -6.14 2.00
C VAL A 151 -0.04 -5.41 0.67
N SER A 152 -0.41 -6.10 -0.40
CA SER A 152 -0.60 -5.49 -1.71
C SER A 152 -2.08 -5.16 -1.93
N ILE A 153 -2.35 -3.94 -2.40
CA ILE A 153 -3.67 -3.56 -2.89
C ILE A 153 -3.74 -3.92 -4.38
N MET A 154 -4.56 -4.91 -4.71
CA MET A 154 -4.75 -5.35 -6.09
C MET A 154 -5.46 -4.27 -6.93
N ARG A 155 -5.10 -4.10 -8.20
CA ARG A 155 -4.09 -4.86 -8.97
C ARG A 155 -2.69 -4.23 -8.96
N SER A 156 -2.60 -2.91 -8.92
CA SER A 156 -1.32 -2.18 -9.11
C SER A 156 -0.30 -2.42 -7.99
N GLY A 157 -0.74 -2.69 -6.75
CA GLY A 157 0.15 -3.03 -5.64
C GLY A 157 0.91 -4.34 -5.84
N GLU A 158 0.44 -5.24 -6.71
CA GLU A 158 1.14 -6.51 -7.00
C GLU A 158 2.48 -6.29 -7.71
N ALA A 159 2.62 -5.18 -8.45
CA ALA A 159 3.89 -4.81 -9.09
C ALA A 159 5.04 -4.70 -8.08
N MET A 160 4.73 -4.29 -6.85
CA MET A 160 5.75 -4.08 -5.81
C MET A 160 6.12 -5.36 -5.05
N GLU A 161 5.35 -6.44 -5.20
CA GLU A 161 5.59 -7.68 -4.46
C GLU A 161 6.93 -8.32 -4.81
N GLN A 162 7.32 -8.26 -6.08
CA GLN A 162 8.59 -8.83 -6.54
C GLN A 162 9.77 -8.10 -5.89
N GLY A 163 9.77 -6.76 -5.94
CA GLY A 163 10.78 -5.94 -5.27
C GLY A 163 10.88 -6.23 -3.78
N LEU A 164 9.74 -6.43 -3.10
CA LEU A 164 9.71 -6.80 -1.68
C LEU A 164 10.29 -8.19 -1.39
N ARG A 165 9.97 -9.20 -2.23
CA ARG A 165 10.53 -10.56 -2.08
C ARG A 165 12.03 -10.59 -2.36
N ASP A 166 12.50 -9.76 -3.28
CA ASP A 166 13.92 -9.67 -3.61
C ASP A 166 14.74 -9.03 -2.49
N CYS A 167 14.15 -8.15 -1.67
CA CYS A 167 14.79 -7.62 -0.45
C CYS A 167 14.65 -8.61 0.71
N CYS A 168 13.46 -9.20 0.88
CA CYS A 168 13.08 -9.98 2.06
C CYS A 168 12.50 -11.34 1.66
N ARG A 169 13.35 -12.35 1.49
CA ARG A 169 12.96 -13.69 1.01
C ARG A 169 11.85 -14.39 1.80
N SER A 170 11.74 -14.15 3.10
CA SER A 170 10.78 -14.83 3.99
C SER A 170 9.58 -13.96 4.39
N ILE A 171 9.32 -12.86 3.69
CA ILE A 171 8.21 -11.98 4.03
C ILE A 171 6.86 -12.59 3.63
N ARG A 172 5.88 -12.53 4.53
CA ARG A 172 4.52 -12.94 4.23
C ARG A 172 3.81 -11.80 3.51
N ILE A 173 3.01 -12.11 2.49
CA ILE A 173 2.27 -11.12 1.71
C ILE A 173 0.78 -11.41 1.83
N GLY A 174 0.03 -10.45 2.37
CA GLY A 174 -1.42 -10.39 2.29
C GLY A 174 -1.88 -9.64 1.04
N LYS A 175 -3.13 -9.84 0.63
CA LYS A 175 -3.71 -9.18 -0.53
C LYS A 175 -5.09 -8.63 -0.23
N ILE A 176 -5.39 -7.45 -0.77
CA ILE A 176 -6.70 -6.82 -0.68
C ILE A 176 -7.15 -6.42 -2.10
N LEU A 177 -8.36 -6.80 -2.49
CA LEU A 177 -9.03 -6.31 -3.71
C LEU A 177 -10.07 -5.28 -3.30
N ILE A 178 -9.85 -4.04 -3.75
CA ILE A 178 -10.79 -2.95 -3.57
C ILE A 178 -11.13 -2.44 -4.96
N GLN A 179 -12.42 -2.35 -5.23
CA GLN A 179 -12.93 -1.80 -6.48
C GLN A 179 -13.99 -0.77 -6.15
N SER A 180 -13.91 0.37 -6.82
CA SER A 180 -14.94 1.39 -6.76
C SER A 180 -16.13 0.91 -7.60
N ASP A 181 -17.29 0.90 -6.98
CA ASP A 181 -18.55 0.64 -7.67
C ASP A 181 -18.86 1.83 -8.60
N GLU A 182 -19.16 1.54 -9.86
CA GLU A 182 -19.38 2.57 -10.89
C GLU A 182 -20.64 3.39 -10.63
N GLU A 183 -21.66 2.80 -10.02
CA GLU A 183 -22.95 3.44 -9.77
C GLU A 183 -22.91 4.28 -8.49
N THR A 184 -22.33 3.74 -7.42
CA THR A 184 -22.34 4.39 -6.10
C THR A 184 -21.07 5.20 -5.79
N GLN A 185 -20.02 5.04 -6.60
CA GLN A 185 -18.68 5.61 -6.38
C GLN A 185 -18.08 5.26 -5.01
N ARG A 186 -18.63 4.24 -4.32
CA ARG A 186 -18.11 3.75 -3.05
C ARG A 186 -17.06 2.67 -3.31
N ALA A 187 -15.96 2.73 -2.57
CA ALA A 187 -14.97 1.66 -2.55
C ALA A 187 -15.56 0.46 -1.82
N LYS A 188 -15.60 -0.71 -2.46
CA LYS A 188 -16.04 -1.96 -1.86
C LYS A 188 -14.91 -2.96 -1.83
N VAL A 189 -14.81 -3.69 -0.72
CA VAL A 189 -13.82 -4.74 -0.51
C VAL A 189 -14.38 -6.04 -1.06
N TYR A 190 -13.75 -6.58 -2.10
CA TYR A 190 -14.17 -7.83 -2.75
C TYR A 190 -13.39 -9.04 -2.23
N TYR A 191 -12.17 -8.81 -1.77
CA TYR A 191 -11.28 -9.86 -1.29
C TYR A 191 -10.30 -9.28 -0.29
N ALA A 192 -10.11 -9.98 0.83
CA ALA A 192 -9.07 -9.66 1.78
C ALA A 192 -8.53 -10.98 2.36
N LYS A 193 -7.23 -11.23 2.21
CA LYS A 193 -6.58 -12.40 2.79
C LYS A 193 -5.24 -12.01 3.38
N PHE A 194 -5.10 -12.24 4.67
CA PHE A 194 -3.94 -11.83 5.45
C PHE A 194 -3.29 -13.03 6.15
N PRO A 195 -2.02 -12.89 6.59
CA PRO A 195 -1.45 -13.79 7.57
C PRO A 195 -2.33 -13.83 8.84
N PRO A 196 -2.54 -15.00 9.46
CA PRO A 196 -3.43 -15.13 10.62
C PRO A 196 -2.95 -14.33 11.84
N ASP A 197 -1.67 -13.95 11.87
CA ASP A 197 -1.01 -13.20 12.93
C ASP A 197 -0.76 -11.72 12.57
N ILE A 198 -1.45 -11.17 11.56
CA ILE A 198 -1.24 -9.80 11.06
C ILE A 198 -1.36 -8.72 12.14
N TYR A 199 -2.25 -8.89 13.12
CA TYR A 199 -2.48 -7.96 14.24
C TYR A 199 -1.24 -7.71 15.12
N ARG A 200 -0.21 -8.57 15.05
CA ARG A 200 1.06 -8.44 15.80
C ARG A 200 2.21 -7.93 14.92
N ARG A 201 1.96 -7.66 13.64
CA ARG A 201 2.99 -7.43 12.62
C ARG A 201 3.05 -5.96 12.22
N LYS A 202 4.23 -5.51 11.78
CA LYS A 202 4.36 -4.27 11.01
C LYS A 202 3.93 -4.53 9.57
N VAL A 203 3.15 -3.62 9.01
CA VAL A 203 2.54 -3.78 7.68
C VAL A 203 3.16 -2.81 6.70
N LEU A 204 3.79 -3.34 5.64
CA LEU A 204 4.19 -2.58 4.47
C LEU A 204 3.04 -2.63 3.46
N LEU A 205 2.21 -1.59 3.45
CA LEU A 205 1.08 -1.47 2.54
C LEU A 205 1.57 -0.95 1.20
N MET A 206 1.43 -1.72 0.12
CA MET A 206 1.99 -1.38 -1.18
C MET A 206 0.92 -0.91 -2.15
N TYR A 207 1.06 0.33 -2.62
CA TYR A 207 0.20 0.91 -3.65
C TYR A 207 0.93 2.01 -4.44
N PRO A 208 1.34 1.75 -5.69
CA PRO A 208 2.31 2.60 -6.39
C PRO A 208 1.79 3.98 -6.77
N ILE A 209 0.49 4.14 -6.99
CA ILE A 209 -0.13 5.38 -7.48
C ILE A 209 -1.16 5.89 -6.48
N LEU A 210 -0.84 6.96 -5.76
CA LEU A 210 -1.72 7.61 -4.82
C LEU A 210 -2.38 8.86 -5.44
N SER A 211 -3.57 8.67 -6.05
CA SER A 211 -4.36 9.76 -6.63
C SER A 211 -5.27 10.44 -5.60
N THR A 212 -6.43 9.88 -5.28
CA THR A 212 -7.40 10.49 -4.32
C THR A 212 -7.19 10.03 -2.88
N GLY A 213 -6.56 8.86 -2.68
CA GLY A 213 -6.37 8.25 -1.37
C GLY A 213 -7.51 7.32 -0.92
N ASN A 214 -8.69 7.37 -1.54
CA ASN A 214 -9.86 6.60 -1.11
C ASN A 214 -9.60 5.08 -1.05
N THR A 215 -8.92 4.52 -2.06
CA THR A 215 -8.58 3.09 -2.09
C THR A 215 -7.69 2.70 -0.90
N VAL A 216 -6.72 3.54 -0.56
CA VAL A 216 -5.81 3.29 0.56
C VAL A 216 -6.55 3.46 1.89
N ILE A 217 -7.41 4.47 2.00
CA ILE A 217 -8.23 4.69 3.20
C ILE A 217 -9.07 3.45 3.49
N GLU A 218 -9.74 2.92 2.48
CA GLU A 218 -10.55 1.70 2.62
C GLU A 218 -9.68 0.48 2.97
N ALA A 219 -8.50 0.34 2.36
CA ALA A 219 -7.55 -0.73 2.70
C ALA A 219 -7.11 -0.66 4.16
N VAL A 220 -6.84 0.55 4.67
CA VAL A 220 -6.45 0.77 6.07
C VAL A 220 -7.61 0.44 7.01
N LYS A 221 -8.86 0.80 6.65
CA LYS A 221 -10.06 0.41 7.43
C LYS A 221 -10.16 -1.10 7.58
N VAL A 222 -10.00 -1.85 6.48
CA VAL A 222 -9.98 -3.32 6.52
C VAL A 222 -8.85 -3.84 7.41
N LEU A 223 -7.66 -3.26 7.36
CA LEU A 223 -6.55 -3.67 8.23
C LEU A 223 -6.86 -3.43 9.72
N ILE A 224 -7.51 -2.31 10.04
CA ILE A 224 -7.96 -1.99 11.40
C ILE A 224 -9.01 -2.98 11.89
N GLU A 225 -9.96 -3.37 11.03
CA GLU A 225 -10.95 -4.42 11.35
C GLU A 225 -10.27 -5.77 11.69
N HIS A 226 -9.09 -6.02 11.13
CA HIS A 226 -8.27 -7.20 11.42
C HIS A 226 -7.28 -6.99 12.58
N GLY A 227 -7.44 -5.92 13.37
CA GLY A 227 -6.68 -5.64 14.59
C GLY A 227 -5.32 -4.97 14.36
N VAL A 228 -5.04 -4.45 13.16
CA VAL A 228 -3.80 -3.70 12.87
C VAL A 228 -3.97 -2.25 13.27
N GLN A 229 -3.00 -1.71 14.02
CA GLN A 229 -3.02 -0.29 14.40
C GLN A 229 -2.49 0.60 13.27
N PRO A 230 -3.06 1.79 13.02
CA PRO A 230 -2.57 2.71 11.98
C PRO A 230 -1.08 3.08 12.13
N SER A 231 -0.60 3.22 13.37
CA SER A 231 0.79 3.55 13.71
C SER A 231 1.82 2.49 13.30
N VAL A 232 1.39 1.29 12.94
CA VAL A 232 2.26 0.20 12.48
C VAL A 232 2.22 -0.02 10.96
N ILE A 233 1.43 0.78 10.26
CA ILE A 233 1.24 0.72 8.82
C ILE A 233 2.17 1.74 8.16
N ILE A 234 2.96 1.25 7.21
CA ILE A 234 3.83 2.06 6.36
C ILE A 234 3.33 1.89 4.93
N LEU A 235 2.77 2.95 4.36
CA LEU A 235 2.32 3.00 2.98
C LEU A 235 3.51 3.27 2.07
N LEU A 236 3.82 2.31 1.19
CA LEU A 236 4.81 2.43 0.14
C LEU A 236 4.13 2.83 -1.17
N SER A 237 4.49 3.99 -1.69
CA SER A 237 4.01 4.53 -2.96
C SER A 237 5.16 5.01 -3.83
N LEU A 238 4.95 5.07 -5.14
CA LEU A 238 5.94 5.66 -6.05
C LEU A 238 5.57 7.12 -6.33
N PHE A 239 4.29 7.36 -6.64
CA PHE A 239 3.76 8.64 -7.05
C PHE A 239 2.60 9.02 -6.15
N SER A 240 2.65 10.20 -5.55
CA SER A 240 1.58 10.71 -4.69
C SER A 240 1.10 12.06 -5.16
N THR A 241 -0.20 12.32 -5.09
CA THR A 241 -0.72 13.69 -5.23
C THR A 241 -0.80 14.36 -3.85
N PRO A 242 -0.64 15.70 -3.77
CA PRO A 242 -0.85 16.43 -2.52
C PRO A 242 -2.22 16.15 -1.89
N HIS A 243 -3.25 16.02 -2.73
CA HIS A 243 -4.61 15.72 -2.29
C HIS A 243 -4.70 14.32 -1.66
N GLY A 244 -4.18 13.30 -2.35
CA GLY A 244 -4.22 11.91 -1.88
C GLY A 244 -3.47 11.70 -0.56
N ALA A 245 -2.27 12.27 -0.43
CA ALA A 245 -1.51 12.22 0.81
C ALA A 245 -2.24 12.92 1.96
N LYS A 246 -2.80 14.11 1.72
CA LYS A 246 -3.52 14.87 2.72
C LYS A 246 -4.77 14.14 3.21
N SER A 247 -5.56 13.57 2.30
CA SER A 247 -6.77 12.82 2.66
C SER A 247 -6.46 11.63 3.58
N ILE A 248 -5.38 10.89 3.31
CA ILE A 248 -4.95 9.76 4.14
C ILE A 248 -4.49 10.23 5.52
N ILE A 249 -3.65 11.27 5.58
CA ILE A 249 -3.12 11.81 6.84
C ILE A 249 -4.24 12.39 7.71
N GLN A 250 -5.26 12.99 7.11
CA GLN A 250 -6.41 13.53 7.83
C GLN A 250 -7.27 12.42 8.47
N GLU A 251 -7.47 11.30 7.77
CA GLU A 251 -8.22 10.16 8.29
C GLU A 251 -7.38 9.34 9.30
N PHE A 252 -6.08 9.18 9.04
CA PHE A 252 -5.16 8.37 9.82
C PHE A 252 -3.88 9.15 10.17
N PRO A 253 -3.88 9.94 11.25
CA PRO A 253 -2.75 10.81 11.59
C PRO A 253 -1.51 10.07 12.12
N ASP A 254 -1.56 8.76 12.32
CA ASP A 254 -0.41 7.96 12.78
C ASP A 254 0.23 7.14 11.65
N ILE A 255 -0.33 7.17 10.43
CA ILE A 255 0.20 6.40 9.31
C ILE A 255 1.47 7.03 8.76
N THR A 256 2.43 6.21 8.35
CA THR A 256 3.61 6.71 7.63
C THR A 256 3.40 6.51 6.12
N ILE A 257 3.57 7.57 5.34
CA ILE A 257 3.53 7.51 3.87
C ILE A 257 4.96 7.70 3.35
N LEU A 258 5.49 6.72 2.63
CA LEU A 258 6.77 6.80 1.94
C LEU A 258 6.53 6.86 0.44
N THR A 259 7.00 7.93 -0.22
CA THR A 259 6.84 8.12 -1.66
C THR A 259 8.09 8.72 -2.31
N THR A 260 8.28 8.51 -3.62
CA THR A 260 9.43 9.11 -4.34
C THR A 260 9.18 10.55 -4.74
N GLU A 261 7.92 10.90 -5.01
CA GLU A 261 7.54 12.26 -5.34
C GLU A 261 6.12 12.60 -4.92
N VAL A 262 5.87 13.91 -4.83
CA VAL A 262 4.54 14.51 -4.68
C VAL A 262 4.32 15.42 -5.88
N HIS A 263 3.36 15.07 -6.74
CA HIS A 263 3.09 15.79 -7.98
C HIS A 263 1.57 15.95 -8.19
N PRO A 264 1.08 17.08 -8.71
CA PRO A 264 -0.37 17.30 -8.91
C PRO A 264 -1.03 16.23 -9.80
N VAL A 265 -0.28 15.73 -10.78
CA VAL A 265 -0.72 14.70 -11.72
C VAL A 265 0.05 13.41 -11.49
N ALA A 266 -0.65 12.33 -11.16
CA ALA A 266 -0.06 11.00 -11.02
C ALA A 266 -0.21 10.17 -12.31
N PRO A 267 0.74 9.27 -12.65
CA PRO A 267 0.65 8.43 -13.83
C PRO A 267 -0.38 7.30 -13.64
N THR A 268 -1.66 7.60 -13.91
CA THR A 268 -2.79 6.66 -13.73
C THR A 268 -2.73 5.44 -14.63
N HIS A 269 -2.02 5.51 -15.76
CA HIS A 269 -1.81 4.39 -16.68
C HIS A 269 -0.82 3.33 -16.17
N PHE A 270 -0.20 3.53 -15.00
CA PHE A 270 0.84 2.65 -14.46
C PHE A 270 0.43 1.18 -14.46
N GLY A 271 -0.75 0.87 -13.92
CA GLY A 271 -1.23 -0.51 -13.83
C GLY A 271 -1.41 -1.16 -15.22
N GLN A 272 -1.99 -0.42 -16.17
CA GLN A 272 -2.23 -0.92 -17.52
C GLN A 272 -0.91 -1.21 -18.24
N LYS A 273 0.01 -0.24 -18.25
CA LYS A 273 1.31 -0.36 -18.95
C LYS A 273 2.21 -1.42 -18.31
N TYR A 274 2.26 -1.49 -16.97
CA TYR A 274 3.04 -2.49 -16.25
C TYR A 274 2.59 -3.92 -16.58
N PHE A 275 1.28 -4.18 -16.49
CA PHE A 275 0.72 -5.51 -16.74
C PHE A 275 0.47 -5.80 -18.23
N GLY A 276 0.59 -4.80 -19.12
CA GLY A 276 0.33 -4.95 -20.56
C GLY A 276 -1.15 -5.17 -20.86
N THR A 277 -2.01 -4.39 -20.20
CA THR A 277 -3.47 -4.41 -20.40
C THR A 277 -4.00 -3.07 -20.93
N ASP A 278 -3.13 -2.31 -21.58
CA ASP A 278 -3.44 -1.07 -22.31
C ASP A 278 -4.10 -1.33 -23.68
#